data_AF-A0A1M6TDA1-F1
#
_entry.id   AF-A0A1M6TDA1-F1
#
_cell.length_a   1.000
_cell.length_b   1.000
_cell.length_c   1.000
_cell.angle_alpha   90.00
_cell.angle_beta   90.00
_cell.angle_gamma   90.00
#
_symmetry.space_group_name_H-M   'P 1'
#
loop_
_entity.id
_entity.type
_entity.pdbx_description
1 polymer ?
#
loop_
_entity_poly.entity_id
_entity_poly.type
_entity_poly.pdbx_seq_one_letter_code
_entity_poly.pdbx_strand_id
1 'polypeptide(L)'
;MSGFSGYDAPSGPSALDYWKLTDELSVVDAAILITGNDPAQHYWDDDNNKIQETNHVGFEPAFKALRSAILSNGLRANIKLSARFPFDTYRGGYDTPPSDTYDDFTTSNEQGFKYTELMSRDPSYGTIKANFSLAAFEAGETVYICTEPNWRETTILTSDLKDWLRERNFFPAFFFGTGIQEGFRDKGNPRYAPKLAACVAAWEAVSQPARNRSVKQTLLDWLRSNAANFGVADGDGIVSEAVADELAKVVNWNPKGGATPTNPSSDEPNSRLPKPSPNNYPNSLNLEDAGDGLDSEIPF
;
A
#
# COMPACT_ATOMS: atom_id res chain seq x y z
N MET A 1 -13.28 30.85 25.18
CA MET A 1 -13.51 29.42 25.49
C MET A 1 -14.50 28.87 24.48
N SER A 2 -14.02 28.11 23.52
CA SER A 2 -14.78 27.26 22.59
C SER A 2 -13.73 26.35 21.98
N GLY A 3 -13.48 25.17 22.54
CA GLY A 3 -14.42 24.06 22.54
C GLY A 3 -13.73 22.98 21.71
N PHE A 4 -12.86 22.23 22.39
CA PHE A 4 -12.22 21.02 21.86
C PHE A 4 -13.30 20.11 21.27
N SER A 5 -13.20 19.79 19.98
CA SER A 5 -13.91 18.65 19.39
C SER A 5 -12.87 17.66 18.86
N GLY A 6 -12.25 16.95 19.80
CA GLY A 6 -11.50 15.75 19.52
C GLY A 6 -12.48 14.61 19.25
N TYR A 7 -12.64 14.28 17.97
CA TYR A 7 -13.07 12.96 17.54
C TYR A 7 -12.09 12.52 16.45
N ASP A 8 -10.93 12.04 16.88
CA ASP A 8 -10.10 11.18 16.04
C ASP A 8 -10.85 9.86 15.88
N ALA A 9 -11.71 9.79 14.86
CA ALA A 9 -12.20 8.53 14.35
C ALA A 9 -10.98 7.65 14.03
N PRO A 10 -11.01 6.33 14.31
CA PRO A 10 -9.96 5.43 13.88
C PRO A 10 -9.83 5.61 12.36
N SER A 11 -8.70 6.18 11.93
CA SER A 11 -8.47 6.54 10.53
C SER A 11 -8.42 5.26 9.72
N GLY A 12 -9.57 4.90 9.15
CA GLY A 12 -9.66 3.84 8.16
C GLY A 12 -8.72 4.12 6.99
N PRO A 13 -8.43 3.10 6.16
CA PRO A 13 -7.59 3.28 4.99
C PRO A 13 -8.13 4.44 4.14
N SER A 14 -7.21 5.31 3.71
CA SER A 14 -7.55 6.39 2.79
C SER A 14 -8.03 5.82 1.47
N ALA A 15 -8.76 6.61 0.66
CA ALA A 15 -9.18 6.17 -0.68
C ALA A 15 -7.98 5.66 -1.52
N LEU A 16 -6.81 6.30 -1.35
CA LEU A 16 -5.55 5.88 -1.98
C LEU A 16 -5.03 4.53 -1.49
N ASP A 17 -5.29 4.12 -0.25
CA ASP A 17 -4.78 2.84 0.26
C ASP A 17 -5.44 1.63 -0.42
N TYR A 18 -6.67 1.77 -0.91
CA TYR A 18 -7.34 0.69 -1.66
C TYR A 18 -6.68 0.42 -3.01
N TRP A 19 -6.08 1.43 -3.64
CA TRP A 19 -5.31 1.26 -4.87
C TRP A 19 -4.03 0.45 -4.67
N LYS A 20 -3.55 0.26 -3.43
CA LYS A 20 -2.40 -0.62 -3.16
C LYS A 20 -2.76 -2.10 -3.25
N LEU A 21 -4.05 -2.44 -3.28
CA LEU A 21 -4.56 -3.81 -3.39
C LEU A 21 -4.58 -4.32 -4.83
N THR A 22 -4.41 -3.44 -5.83
CA THR A 22 -4.53 -3.83 -7.24
C THR A 22 -3.20 -4.38 -7.77
N ASP A 23 -3.25 -5.60 -8.31
CA ASP A 23 -2.09 -6.25 -8.94
C ASP A 23 -1.78 -5.66 -10.33
N GLU A 24 -2.79 -5.10 -10.98
CA GLU A 24 -2.70 -4.46 -12.29
C GLU A 24 -3.26 -3.04 -12.22
N LEU A 25 -2.62 -2.12 -12.95
CA LEU A 25 -3.06 -0.74 -13.10
C LEU A 25 -3.19 -0.40 -14.58
N SER A 26 -4.19 0.41 -14.95
CA SER A 26 -4.17 1.00 -16.29
C SER A 26 -2.97 1.95 -16.42
N VAL A 27 -2.51 2.18 -17.65
CA VAL A 27 -1.38 3.10 -17.89
C VAL A 27 -1.71 4.52 -17.44
N VAL A 28 -2.98 4.92 -17.55
CA VAL A 28 -3.45 6.22 -17.05
C VAL A 28 -3.43 6.26 -15.52
N ASP A 29 -3.99 5.26 -14.83
CA ASP A 29 -4.00 5.20 -13.37
C ASP A 29 -2.57 5.18 -12.81
N ALA A 30 -1.68 4.40 -13.43
CA ALA A 30 -0.27 4.36 -13.05
C ALA A 30 0.40 5.73 -13.16
N ALA A 31 0.15 6.50 -14.22
CA ALA A 31 0.68 7.86 -14.37
C ALA A 31 0.15 8.81 -13.28
N ILE A 32 -1.14 8.72 -12.95
CA ILE A 32 -1.77 9.51 -11.87
C ILE A 32 -1.14 9.15 -10.52
N LEU A 33 -0.99 7.86 -10.21
CA LEU A 33 -0.40 7.38 -8.95
C LEU A 33 1.09 7.72 -8.81
N ILE A 34 1.85 7.68 -9.92
CA ILE A 34 3.25 8.11 -9.95
C ILE A 34 3.39 9.58 -9.51
N THR A 35 2.44 10.43 -9.90
CA THR A 35 2.44 11.86 -9.57
C THR A 35 1.83 12.15 -8.19
N GLY A 36 1.35 11.13 -7.47
CA GLY A 36 0.78 11.26 -6.14
C GLY A 36 -0.67 11.74 -6.11
N ASN A 37 -1.38 11.64 -7.23
CA ASN A 37 -2.79 12.04 -7.36
C ASN A 37 -3.72 10.82 -7.25
N ASP A 38 -5.02 11.05 -7.13
CA ASP A 38 -6.04 10.01 -6.96
C ASP A 38 -6.75 9.68 -8.28
N PRO A 39 -6.61 8.45 -8.82
CA PRO A 39 -7.28 8.05 -10.06
C PRO A 39 -8.81 8.05 -9.98
N ALA A 40 -9.39 8.10 -8.78
CA ALA A 40 -10.83 8.20 -8.58
C ALA A 40 -11.38 9.63 -8.83
N GLN A 41 -10.54 10.63 -9.08
CA GLN A 41 -10.96 11.98 -9.42
C GLN A 41 -11.52 12.06 -10.85
N HIS A 42 -12.69 12.68 -10.97
CA HIS A 42 -13.40 12.83 -12.25
C HIS A 42 -14.13 14.18 -12.29
N TYR A 43 -14.32 14.70 -13.49
CA TYR A 43 -15.20 15.84 -13.78
C TYR A 43 -16.28 15.44 -14.79
N TRP A 44 -17.31 16.27 -14.91
CA TRP A 44 -18.35 16.13 -15.92
C TRP A 44 -18.07 17.12 -17.05
N ASP A 45 -18.09 16.66 -18.29
CA ASP A 45 -18.01 17.55 -19.46
C ASP A 45 -19.37 18.20 -19.78
N ASP A 46 -19.39 19.05 -20.80
CA ASP A 46 -20.59 19.76 -21.24
C ASP A 46 -21.69 18.81 -21.78
N ASP A 47 -21.30 17.60 -22.17
CA ASP A 47 -22.19 16.54 -22.66
C ASP A 47 -22.63 15.57 -21.54
N ASN A 48 -22.34 15.92 -20.27
CA ASN A 48 -22.66 15.13 -19.09
C ASN A 48 -22.04 13.72 -19.10
N ASN A 49 -20.86 13.59 -19.71
CA ASN A 49 -20.00 12.42 -19.59
C ASN A 49 -19.05 12.58 -18.41
N LYS A 50 -18.84 11.47 -17.69
CA LYS A 50 -17.88 11.41 -16.58
C LYS A 50 -16.48 11.14 -17.11
N ILE A 51 -15.58 12.11 -16.99
CA ILE A 51 -14.20 12.04 -17.48
C ILE A 51 -13.24 11.96 -16.30
N GLN A 52 -12.31 11.01 -16.34
CA GLN A 52 -11.23 10.89 -15.35
C GLN A 52 -10.30 12.11 -15.43
N GLU A 53 -9.97 12.69 -14.28
CA GLU A 53 -9.08 13.84 -14.21
C GLU A 53 -7.63 13.42 -14.54
N THR A 54 -7.04 14.08 -15.53
CA THR A 54 -5.65 13.84 -15.95
C THR A 54 -4.81 15.11 -15.96
N ASN A 55 -5.40 16.26 -15.61
CA ASN A 55 -4.72 17.56 -15.62
C ASN A 55 -3.91 17.78 -14.33
N HIS A 56 -3.08 16.80 -13.97
CA HIS A 56 -2.22 16.86 -12.80
C HIS A 56 -0.81 17.28 -13.19
N VAL A 57 -0.13 18.00 -12.28
CA VAL A 57 1.27 18.36 -12.45
C VAL A 57 2.12 17.09 -12.57
N GLY A 58 2.85 16.97 -13.67
CA GLY A 58 3.73 15.82 -13.92
C GLY A 58 3.05 14.61 -14.59
N PHE A 59 1.72 14.64 -14.81
CA PHE A 59 1.00 13.56 -15.47
C PHE A 59 1.54 13.31 -16.88
N GLU A 60 1.62 14.35 -17.72
CA GLU A 60 2.07 14.23 -19.11
C GLU A 60 3.48 13.62 -19.25
N PRO A 61 4.52 14.08 -18.51
CA PRO A 61 5.81 13.41 -18.49
C PRO A 61 5.76 11.94 -18.06
N ALA A 62 5.01 11.61 -17.00
CA ALA A 62 4.90 10.24 -16.49
C ALA A 62 4.19 9.34 -17.52
N PHE A 63 3.06 9.80 -18.05
CA PHE A 63 2.28 9.11 -19.07
C PHE A 63 3.09 8.87 -20.34
N LYS A 64 3.79 9.89 -20.84
CA LYS A 64 4.68 9.77 -22.00
C LYS A 64 5.81 8.78 -21.76
N ALA A 65 6.42 8.78 -20.56
CA ALA A 65 7.47 7.84 -20.21
C ALA A 65 6.97 6.39 -20.18
N LEU A 66 5.78 6.14 -19.60
CA LEU A 66 5.15 4.82 -19.59
C LEU A 66 4.82 4.35 -21.01
N ARG A 67 4.19 5.19 -21.83
CA ARG A 67 3.89 4.88 -23.25
C ARG A 67 5.15 4.51 -24.01
N SER A 68 6.19 5.33 -23.90
CA SER A 68 7.46 5.07 -24.57
C SER A 68 8.09 3.76 -24.11
N ALA A 69 8.06 3.45 -22.81
CA ALA A 69 8.62 2.23 -22.26
C ALA A 69 7.87 0.97 -22.73
N ILE A 70 6.53 1.04 -22.78
CA ILE A 70 5.71 -0.07 -23.26
C ILE A 70 5.94 -0.31 -24.75
N LEU A 71 5.90 0.76 -25.56
CA LEU A 71 6.11 0.66 -27.00
C LEU A 71 7.54 0.24 -27.38
N SER A 72 8.53 0.54 -26.53
CA SER A 72 9.91 0.08 -26.70
C SER A 72 10.20 -1.28 -26.06
N ASN A 73 9.17 -1.99 -25.57
CA ASN A 73 9.28 -3.27 -24.87
C ASN A 73 10.17 -3.24 -23.62
N GLY A 74 10.35 -2.07 -23.01
CA GLY A 74 11.08 -1.86 -21.75
C GLY A 74 10.20 -1.96 -20.50
N LEU A 75 8.87 -1.96 -20.67
CA LEU A 75 7.89 -2.23 -19.62
C LEU A 75 6.81 -3.17 -20.18
N ARG A 76 6.58 -4.30 -19.51
CA ARG A 76 5.57 -5.27 -19.93
C ARG A 76 4.16 -4.73 -19.67
N ALA A 77 3.28 -4.87 -20.65
CA ALA A 77 1.88 -4.47 -20.55
C ALA A 77 0.96 -5.45 -21.28
N ASN A 78 -0.30 -5.53 -20.83
CA ASN A 78 -1.41 -6.16 -21.54
C ASN A 78 -2.07 -5.11 -22.44
N ILE A 79 -1.61 -5.00 -23.68
CA ILE A 79 -2.06 -3.98 -24.63
C ILE A 79 -3.51 -4.25 -25.06
N LYS A 80 -4.38 -3.24 -24.89
CA LYS A 80 -5.75 -3.24 -25.39
C LYS A 80 -5.88 -2.27 -26.55
N LEU A 81 -6.46 -2.74 -27.65
CA LEU A 81 -6.73 -1.94 -28.84
C LEU A 81 -8.24 -1.79 -28.99
N SER A 82 -8.69 -0.57 -29.27
CA SER A 82 -10.08 -0.33 -29.63
C SER A 82 -10.33 -0.85 -31.05
N ALA A 83 -11.48 -1.47 -31.26
CA ALA A 83 -11.89 -1.93 -32.57
C ALA A 83 -13.36 -1.59 -32.81
N ARG A 84 -13.71 -1.27 -34.06
CA ARG A 84 -15.08 -1.03 -34.49
C ARG A 84 -15.40 -1.79 -35.77
N PHE A 85 -16.68 -2.05 -35.97
CA PHE A 85 -17.22 -2.55 -37.23
C PHE A 85 -17.82 -1.38 -38.03
N PRO A 86 -17.81 -1.45 -39.36
CA PRO A 86 -18.39 -0.41 -40.20
C PRO A 86 -19.90 -0.23 -40.00
N PHE A 87 -20.60 -1.22 -39.46
CA PHE A 87 -22.05 -1.19 -39.25
C PHE A 87 -22.43 -1.22 -37.77
N ASP A 88 -21.98 -0.22 -37.01
CA ASP A 88 -22.67 0.12 -35.76
C ASP A 88 -23.51 1.38 -36.01
N THR A 89 -24.60 1.20 -36.73
CA THR A 89 -25.85 1.95 -36.57
C THR A 89 -26.97 1.19 -37.28
N TYR A 90 -28.16 1.25 -36.69
CA TYR A 90 -29.44 0.86 -37.26
C TYR A 90 -29.98 -0.55 -36.99
N ARG A 91 -30.17 -0.83 -35.70
CA ARG A 91 -31.23 -1.75 -35.24
C ARG A 91 -32.25 -1.02 -34.36
N GLY A 92 -32.88 0.01 -34.91
CA GLY A 92 -34.00 0.72 -34.29
C GLY A 92 -34.62 1.68 -35.31
N GLY A 93 -35.88 1.46 -35.69
CA GLY A 93 -36.50 2.08 -36.86
C GLY A 93 -36.81 3.58 -36.72
N TYR A 94 -36.92 4.20 -37.90
CA TYR A 94 -37.49 5.53 -38.18
C TYR A 94 -36.87 6.70 -37.44
N ASP A 95 -35.67 7.07 -37.88
CA ASP A 95 -35.24 8.45 -38.11
C ASP A 95 -34.07 8.39 -39.09
N THR A 96 -34.15 9.17 -40.16
CA THR A 96 -33.05 9.35 -41.14
C THR A 96 -31.73 9.55 -40.40
N PRO A 97 -30.63 8.85 -40.78
CA PRO A 97 -29.33 9.13 -40.20
C PRO A 97 -29.05 10.64 -40.39
N PRO A 98 -28.50 11.34 -39.38
CA PRO A 98 -28.05 12.71 -39.58
C PRO A 98 -27.19 12.71 -40.84
N SER A 99 -27.56 13.52 -41.82
CA SER A 99 -26.93 13.54 -43.14
C SER A 99 -25.50 14.09 -43.13
N ASP A 100 -24.81 14.02 -41.98
CA ASP A 100 -23.49 14.60 -41.72
C ASP A 100 -22.53 13.69 -40.92
N THR A 101 -22.85 12.42 -40.59
CA THR A 101 -22.04 11.68 -39.59
C THR A 101 -21.45 10.33 -39.99
N TYR A 102 -21.34 9.94 -41.26
CA TYR A 102 -20.53 8.77 -41.62
C TYR A 102 -19.88 8.94 -42.99
N ASP A 103 -18.98 9.91 -43.06
CA ASP A 103 -17.97 9.91 -44.10
C ASP A 103 -17.00 8.73 -43.88
N ASP A 104 -16.56 8.22 -45.03
CA ASP A 104 -15.56 7.20 -45.35
C ASP A 104 -14.15 7.52 -44.80
N PHE A 105 -14.04 7.94 -43.54
CA PHE A 105 -12.76 8.20 -42.89
C PHE A 105 -12.34 6.95 -42.12
N THR A 106 -11.45 6.16 -42.71
CA THR A 106 -10.35 5.62 -41.90
C THR A 106 -9.74 6.82 -41.18
N THR A 107 -9.92 6.93 -39.87
CA THR A 107 -9.14 7.91 -39.12
C THR A 107 -7.66 7.55 -39.29
N SER A 108 -6.75 8.54 -39.28
CA SER A 108 -5.32 8.31 -39.58
C SER A 108 -4.62 7.30 -38.66
N ASN A 109 -5.30 6.89 -37.59
CA ASN A 109 -4.89 5.93 -36.58
C ASN A 109 -5.71 4.62 -36.61
N GLU A 110 -6.44 4.30 -37.68
CA GLU A 110 -7.16 3.04 -37.82
C GLU A 110 -6.58 2.18 -38.96
N GLN A 111 -6.49 0.88 -38.73
CA GLN A 111 -6.13 -0.10 -39.73
C GLN A 111 -7.29 -1.10 -39.93
N GLY A 112 -7.77 -1.17 -41.17
CA GLY A 112 -8.79 -2.14 -41.58
C GLY A 112 -8.18 -3.51 -41.87
N PHE A 113 -8.77 -4.56 -41.29
CA PHE A 113 -8.45 -5.94 -41.58
C PHE A 113 -9.70 -6.66 -42.04
N LYS A 114 -9.61 -7.48 -43.09
CA LYS A 114 -10.72 -8.37 -43.40
C LYS A 114 -10.87 -9.36 -42.25
N TYR A 115 -12.08 -9.56 -41.73
CA TYR A 115 -12.26 -10.47 -40.58
C TYR A 115 -11.76 -11.89 -40.89
N THR A 116 -11.82 -12.30 -42.16
CA THR A 116 -11.31 -13.57 -42.65
C THR A 116 -9.80 -13.74 -42.50
N GLU A 117 -9.04 -12.66 -42.39
CA GLU A 117 -7.58 -12.67 -42.16
C GLU A 117 -7.24 -12.89 -40.69
N LEU A 118 -8.16 -12.56 -39.77
CA LEU A 118 -7.97 -12.71 -38.32
C LEU A 118 -8.39 -14.10 -37.81
N MET A 119 -9.10 -14.88 -38.62
CA MET A 119 -9.67 -16.16 -38.21
C MET A 119 -8.89 -17.35 -38.78
N SER A 120 -8.59 -18.34 -37.93
CA SER A 120 -8.07 -19.63 -38.37
C SER A 120 -9.12 -20.35 -39.23
N ARG A 121 -8.71 -20.84 -40.40
CA ARG A 121 -9.57 -21.60 -41.32
C ARG A 121 -9.17 -23.07 -41.30
N ASP A 122 -10.16 -23.95 -41.33
CA ASP A 122 -9.92 -25.37 -41.61
C ASP A 122 -9.45 -25.51 -43.09
N PRO A 123 -8.21 -25.94 -43.34
CA PRO A 123 -7.65 -25.95 -44.70
C PRO A 123 -8.37 -26.96 -45.62
N SER A 124 -9.11 -27.92 -45.07
CA SER A 124 -9.79 -28.96 -45.86
C SER A 124 -11.16 -28.53 -46.37
N TYR A 125 -11.81 -27.58 -45.68
CA TYR A 125 -13.20 -27.20 -45.96
C TYR A 125 -13.42 -25.69 -46.13
N GLY A 126 -12.41 -24.86 -45.86
CA GLY A 126 -12.50 -23.40 -46.01
C GLY A 126 -13.50 -22.72 -45.06
N THR A 127 -14.07 -23.45 -44.10
CA THR A 127 -15.08 -22.95 -43.16
C THR A 127 -14.42 -22.50 -41.85
N ILE A 128 -14.94 -21.41 -41.29
CA ILE A 128 -14.55 -20.92 -39.96
C ILE A 128 -15.42 -21.65 -38.93
N LYS A 129 -14.78 -22.29 -37.94
CA LYS A 129 -15.49 -22.91 -36.81
C LYS A 129 -15.51 -21.94 -35.64
N ALA A 130 -16.67 -21.35 -35.36
CA ALA A 130 -16.90 -20.51 -34.18
C ALA A 130 -18.06 -21.07 -33.34
N ASN A 131 -18.00 -20.91 -32.02
CA ASN A 131 -19.09 -21.26 -31.10
C ASN A 131 -20.11 -20.11 -30.91
N PHE A 132 -19.99 -19.05 -31.71
CA PHE A 132 -20.89 -17.91 -31.76
C PHE A 132 -21.20 -17.54 -33.21
N SER A 133 -22.27 -16.78 -33.43
CA SER A 133 -22.67 -16.33 -34.77
C SER A 133 -21.67 -15.36 -35.37
N LEU A 134 -21.24 -15.61 -36.61
CA LEU A 134 -20.38 -14.71 -37.38
C LEU A 134 -21.16 -13.74 -38.27
N ALA A 135 -22.49 -13.72 -38.20
CA ALA A 135 -23.33 -12.90 -39.10
C ALA A 135 -22.96 -11.41 -39.07
N ALA A 136 -22.55 -10.88 -37.91
CA ALA A 136 -22.07 -9.49 -37.80
C ALA A 136 -20.72 -9.25 -38.50
N PHE A 137 -19.84 -10.26 -38.52
CA PHE A 137 -18.55 -10.21 -39.23
C PHE A 137 -18.73 -10.39 -40.74
N GLU A 138 -19.64 -11.27 -41.15
CA GLU A 138 -19.99 -11.51 -42.55
C GLU A 138 -20.61 -10.29 -43.22
N ALA A 139 -21.44 -9.52 -42.49
CA ALA A 139 -22.04 -8.29 -42.99
C ALA A 139 -21.04 -7.11 -43.06
N GLY A 140 -20.04 -7.07 -42.17
CA GLY A 140 -19.10 -5.96 -42.03
C GLY A 140 -17.92 -5.97 -42.99
N GLU A 141 -17.55 -7.13 -43.56
CA GLU A 141 -16.33 -7.43 -44.34
C GLU A 141 -14.98 -7.07 -43.67
N THR A 142 -14.88 -5.89 -43.04
CA THR A 142 -13.66 -5.29 -42.48
C THR A 142 -13.87 -4.91 -41.01
N VAL A 143 -12.89 -5.23 -40.17
CA VAL A 143 -12.77 -4.74 -38.78
C VAL A 143 -11.74 -3.62 -38.78
N TYR A 144 -12.09 -2.46 -38.22
CA TYR A 144 -11.14 -1.36 -38.06
C TYR A 144 -10.57 -1.40 -36.65
N ILE A 145 -9.25 -1.51 -36.55
CA ILE A 145 -8.53 -1.55 -35.27
C ILE A 145 -7.74 -0.25 -35.15
N CYS A 146 -7.90 0.46 -34.04
CA CYS A 146 -7.06 1.61 -33.71
C CYS A 146 -5.61 1.14 -33.51
N THR A 147 -4.67 1.76 -34.23
CA THR A 147 -3.24 1.46 -34.13
C THR A 147 -2.64 1.96 -32.83
N GLU A 148 -3.21 3.02 -32.26
CA GLU A 148 -2.85 3.51 -30.93
C GLU A 148 -3.56 2.68 -29.83
N PRO A 149 -2.82 2.16 -28.83
CA PRO A 149 -3.43 1.48 -27.69
C PRO A 149 -4.44 2.34 -26.93
N ASN A 150 -5.51 1.70 -26.46
CA ASN A 150 -6.38 2.28 -25.46
C ASN A 150 -5.66 2.26 -24.10
N TRP A 151 -5.02 3.37 -23.75
CA TRP A 151 -4.21 3.48 -22.53
C TRP A 151 -5.02 3.43 -21.23
N ARG A 152 -6.34 3.62 -21.29
CA ARG A 152 -7.24 3.46 -20.14
C ARG A 152 -7.56 1.99 -19.86
N GLU A 153 -7.46 1.13 -20.86
CA GLU A 153 -7.71 -0.32 -20.73
C GLU A 153 -6.44 -1.15 -20.79
N THR A 154 -5.35 -0.60 -21.31
CA THR A 154 -4.04 -1.24 -21.30
C THR A 154 -3.52 -1.29 -19.88
N THR A 155 -3.25 -2.50 -19.37
CA THR A 155 -2.82 -2.71 -17.98
C THR A 155 -1.35 -3.07 -17.88
N ILE A 156 -0.72 -2.70 -16.76
CA ILE A 156 0.64 -3.09 -16.37
C ILE A 156 0.61 -3.72 -14.98
N LEU A 157 1.49 -4.70 -14.75
CA LEU A 157 1.65 -5.30 -13.42
C LEU A 157 2.30 -4.30 -12.47
N THR A 158 1.77 -4.18 -11.25
CA THR A 158 2.30 -3.29 -10.22
C THR A 158 3.74 -3.67 -9.83
N SER A 159 4.11 -4.96 -9.89
CA SER A 159 5.48 -5.43 -9.68
C SER A 159 6.43 -4.91 -10.75
N ASP A 160 6.07 -5.07 -12.02
CA ASP A 160 6.90 -4.70 -13.16
C ASP A 160 7.09 -3.18 -13.22
N LEU A 161 6.02 -2.43 -12.89
CA LEU A 161 6.10 -0.98 -12.73
C LEU A 161 7.09 -0.58 -11.63
N LYS A 162 7.02 -1.22 -10.45
CA LYS A 162 7.95 -0.95 -9.34
C LYS A 162 9.39 -1.24 -9.75
N ASP A 163 9.65 -2.37 -10.42
CA ASP A 163 10.99 -2.72 -10.88
C ASP A 163 11.52 -1.69 -11.88
N TRP A 164 10.71 -1.32 -12.87
CA TRP A 164 11.02 -0.30 -13.87
C TRP A 164 11.30 1.09 -13.26
N LEU A 165 10.58 1.47 -12.20
CA LEU A 165 10.80 2.70 -11.44
C LEU A 165 12.13 2.65 -10.65
N ARG A 166 12.44 1.51 -10.02
CA ARG A 166 13.72 1.32 -9.28
C ARG A 166 14.93 1.44 -10.19
N GLU A 167 14.88 0.88 -11.40
CA GLU A 167 15.95 1.01 -12.40
C GLU A 167 16.27 2.46 -12.76
N ARG A 168 15.29 3.36 -12.63
CA ARG A 168 15.42 4.79 -12.92
C ARG A 168 15.73 5.64 -11.69
N ASN A 169 15.99 5.01 -10.55
CA ASN A 169 16.22 5.67 -9.27
C ASN A 169 15.07 6.64 -8.90
N PHE A 170 13.83 6.29 -9.25
CA PHE A 170 12.65 7.11 -9.03
C PHE A 170 11.66 6.38 -8.12
N PHE A 171 11.33 6.97 -6.97
CA PHE A 171 10.59 6.31 -5.90
C PHE A 171 9.36 7.13 -5.48
N PRO A 172 8.25 7.10 -6.25
CA PRO A 172 7.02 7.74 -5.82
C PRO A 172 6.52 7.17 -4.49
N ALA A 173 6.07 8.05 -3.60
CA ALA A 173 5.63 7.69 -2.25
C ALA A 173 4.52 6.63 -2.24
N PHE A 174 3.63 6.65 -3.23
CA PHE A 174 2.56 5.66 -3.37
C PHE A 174 3.09 4.22 -3.49
N PHE A 175 4.10 4.00 -4.32
CA PHE A 175 4.61 2.65 -4.63
C PHE A 175 5.65 2.13 -3.64
N PHE A 176 6.41 3.04 -2.99
CA PHE A 176 7.56 2.69 -2.16
C PHE A 176 7.43 3.13 -0.69
N GLY A 177 6.34 3.83 -0.34
CA GLY A 177 6.16 4.46 0.97
C GLY A 177 6.98 5.73 1.12
N THR A 178 6.52 6.66 1.96
CA THR A 178 7.36 7.76 2.45
C THR A 178 8.33 7.20 3.49
N GLY A 179 9.58 7.04 3.08
CA GLY A 179 10.66 6.55 3.93
C GLY A 179 10.96 5.10 3.60
N ILE A 180 12.22 4.88 3.20
CA ILE A 180 12.87 3.59 3.18
C ILE A 180 12.52 2.93 4.54
N GLN A 181 11.60 1.98 4.57
CA GLN A 181 11.15 1.34 5.81
C GLN A 181 12.31 0.69 6.57
N GLU A 182 13.48 0.57 5.93
CA GLU A 182 14.72 0.06 6.50
C GLU A 182 15.94 0.94 6.21
N GLY A 183 15.79 2.24 5.91
CA GLY A 183 16.94 3.10 5.61
C GLY A 183 17.92 3.20 6.78
N PHE A 184 17.42 2.98 8.00
CA PHE A 184 18.23 2.86 9.21
C PHE A 184 18.99 1.52 9.32
N ARG A 185 18.62 0.49 8.54
CA ARG A 185 19.31 -0.83 8.44
C ARG A 185 20.38 -0.86 7.35
N ASP A 186 20.27 0.02 6.35
CA ASP A 186 21.27 0.13 5.29
C ASP A 186 22.56 0.79 5.82
N LYS A 187 23.64 -0.01 5.91
CA LYS A 187 24.97 0.46 6.33
C LYS A 187 25.58 1.51 5.39
N GLY A 188 25.15 1.55 4.13
CA GLY A 188 25.58 2.54 3.14
C GLY A 188 24.88 3.89 3.30
N ASN A 189 23.84 3.98 4.14
CA ASN A 189 23.08 5.20 4.31
C ASN A 189 23.92 6.28 5.05
N PRO A 190 23.98 7.53 4.56
CA PRO A 190 24.65 8.63 5.27
C PRO A 190 24.14 8.87 6.70
N ARG A 191 22.93 8.43 7.00
CA ARG A 191 22.29 8.51 8.33
C ARG A 191 22.27 7.17 9.08
N TYR A 192 23.03 6.17 8.63
CA TYR A 192 23.10 4.88 9.29
C TYR A 192 23.59 5.03 10.73
N ALA A 193 22.82 4.48 11.67
CA ALA A 193 23.14 4.50 13.09
C ALA A 193 23.28 3.05 13.59
N PRO A 194 24.52 2.53 13.78
CA PRO A 194 24.78 1.15 14.20
C PRO A 194 23.97 0.70 15.42
N LYS A 195 23.88 1.57 16.43
CA LYS A 195 23.17 1.31 17.68
C LYS A 195 21.66 1.17 17.45
N LEU A 196 21.07 2.04 16.64
CA LEU A 196 19.64 1.98 16.31
C LEU A 196 19.30 0.70 15.55
N ALA A 197 20.09 0.37 14.52
CA ALA A 197 19.91 -0.85 13.73
C ALA A 197 19.98 -2.10 14.62
N ALA A 198 20.98 -2.18 15.51
CA ALA A 198 21.12 -3.29 16.45
C ALA A 198 19.96 -3.37 17.45
N CYS A 199 19.47 -2.23 17.96
CA CYS A 199 18.34 -2.18 18.88
C CYS A 199 17.06 -2.72 18.24
N VAL A 200 16.73 -2.26 17.03
CA VAL A 200 15.54 -2.72 16.32
C VAL A 200 15.66 -4.21 15.97
N ALA A 201 16.83 -4.65 15.50
CA ALA A 201 17.05 -6.07 15.20
C ALA A 201 16.92 -6.97 16.44
N ALA A 202 17.41 -6.52 17.60
CA ALA A 202 17.25 -7.25 18.85
C ALA A 202 15.78 -7.32 19.29
N TRP A 203 15.03 -6.24 19.13
CA TRP A 203 13.61 -6.15 19.45
C TRP A 203 12.77 -7.12 18.60
N GLU A 204 13.07 -7.21 17.30
CA GLU A 204 12.35 -8.10 16.39
C GLU A 204 12.74 -9.57 16.59
N ALA A 205 14.01 -9.85 16.88
CA ALA A 205 14.51 -11.22 17.03
C ALA A 205 14.05 -11.88 18.34
N VAL A 206 13.91 -11.11 19.43
CA VAL A 206 13.49 -11.62 20.73
C VAL A 206 12.01 -11.34 20.92
N SER A 207 11.15 -12.32 20.63
CA SER A 207 9.71 -12.20 20.87
C SER A 207 9.28 -12.64 22.28
N GLN A 208 10.10 -13.48 22.93
CA GLN A 208 9.87 -13.97 24.30
C GLN A 208 11.20 -14.07 25.06
N PRO A 209 11.21 -13.85 26.39
CA PRO A 209 12.41 -14.04 27.20
C PRO A 209 12.85 -15.51 27.22
N ALA A 210 14.15 -15.74 27.28
CA ALA A 210 14.70 -17.07 27.50
C ALA A 210 14.28 -17.63 28.87
N ARG A 211 14.25 -18.96 28.97
CA ARG A 211 13.82 -19.66 30.20
C ARG A 211 14.63 -19.17 31.41
N ASN A 212 13.92 -18.83 32.48
CA ASN A 212 14.49 -18.33 33.74
C ASN A 212 15.32 -17.03 33.60
N ARG A 213 15.17 -16.28 32.50
CA ARG A 213 15.84 -14.99 32.27
C ARG A 213 14.82 -13.87 32.13
N SER A 214 15.25 -12.66 32.46
CA SER A 214 14.45 -11.47 32.15
C SER A 214 14.53 -11.15 30.66
N VAL A 215 13.57 -10.36 30.17
CA VAL A 215 13.60 -9.82 28.80
C VAL A 215 14.90 -9.07 28.56
N LYS A 216 15.31 -8.22 29.51
CA LYS A 216 16.58 -7.49 29.45
C LYS A 216 17.79 -8.43 29.33
N GLN A 217 17.86 -9.49 30.13
CA GLN A 217 18.97 -10.45 30.05
C GLN A 217 19.01 -11.14 28.68
N THR A 218 17.85 -11.56 28.17
CA THR A 218 17.73 -12.22 26.86
C THR A 218 18.18 -11.29 25.73
N LEU A 219 17.78 -10.02 25.78
CA LEU A 219 18.21 -8.99 24.83
C LEU A 219 19.71 -8.71 24.92
N LEU A 220 20.25 -8.63 26.13
CA LEU A 220 21.67 -8.41 26.37
C LEU A 220 22.52 -9.54 25.78
N ASP A 221 22.10 -10.80 25.96
CA ASP A 221 22.78 -11.95 25.37
C ASP A 221 22.74 -11.88 23.83
N TRP A 222 21.56 -11.58 23.26
CA TRP A 222 21.40 -11.45 21.82
C TRP A 222 22.30 -10.34 21.24
N LEU A 223 22.35 -9.18 21.90
CA LEU A 223 23.15 -8.04 21.48
C LEU A 223 24.65 -8.33 21.54
N ARG A 224 25.14 -9.07 22.54
CA ARG A 224 26.55 -9.49 22.60
C ARG A 224 26.95 -10.35 21.41
N SER A 225 26.07 -11.24 20.98
CA SER A 225 26.36 -12.15 19.86
C SER A 225 26.17 -11.52 18.49
N ASN A 226 25.31 -10.51 18.36
CA ASN A 226 24.87 -10.03 17.04
C ASN A 226 25.19 -8.57 16.75
N ALA A 227 25.40 -7.70 17.76
CA ALA A 227 25.55 -6.26 17.52
C ALA A 227 26.83 -5.91 16.74
N ALA A 228 27.86 -6.76 16.77
CA ALA A 228 29.06 -6.62 15.94
C ALA A 228 28.71 -6.55 14.44
N ASN A 229 27.72 -7.35 14.01
CA ASN A 229 27.26 -7.37 12.61
C ASN A 229 26.65 -6.04 12.17
N PHE A 230 26.26 -5.17 13.09
CA PHE A 230 25.69 -3.86 12.82
C PHE A 230 26.73 -2.73 12.93
N GLY A 231 27.99 -3.04 13.25
CA GLY A 231 29.04 -2.04 13.44
C GLY A 231 29.04 -1.40 14.83
N VAL A 232 28.49 -2.09 15.83
CA VAL A 232 28.50 -1.64 17.25
C VAL A 232 29.79 -2.06 17.97
N ALA A 233 30.53 -3.02 17.42
CA ALA A 233 31.77 -3.51 18.01
C ALA A 233 32.90 -2.47 17.98
N ASP A 234 33.81 -2.57 18.95
CA ASP A 234 35.03 -1.78 18.99
C ASP A 234 36.04 -2.29 17.93
N GLY A 235 37.26 -1.70 17.88
CA GLY A 235 38.28 -2.01 16.87
C GLY A 235 38.68 -3.49 16.75
N ASP A 236 38.43 -4.30 17.79
CA ASP A 236 38.72 -5.73 17.82
C ASP A 236 37.54 -6.63 17.39
N GLY A 237 36.42 -6.03 16.95
CA GLY A 237 35.22 -6.78 16.54
C GLY A 237 34.39 -7.35 17.69
N ILE A 238 34.71 -6.98 18.94
CA ILE A 238 33.99 -7.40 20.15
C ILE A 238 33.06 -6.27 20.60
N VAL A 239 31.83 -6.63 20.99
CA VAL A 239 30.87 -5.70 21.59
C VAL A 239 31.12 -5.63 23.09
N SER A 240 31.43 -4.44 23.61
CA SER A 240 31.66 -4.25 25.04
C SER A 240 30.38 -4.51 25.87
N GLU A 241 30.56 -5.12 27.05
CA GLU A 241 29.46 -5.46 27.96
C GLU A 241 28.64 -4.24 28.38
N ALA A 242 29.30 -3.10 28.60
CA ALA A 242 28.65 -1.85 28.95
C ALA A 242 27.71 -1.36 27.83
N VAL A 243 28.18 -1.36 26.57
CA VAL A 243 27.37 -0.94 25.42
C VAL A 243 26.19 -1.89 25.21
N ALA A 244 26.40 -3.20 25.31
CA ALA A 244 25.31 -4.17 25.20
C ALA A 244 24.25 -3.98 26.30
N ASP A 245 24.65 -3.68 27.54
CA ASP A 245 23.72 -3.41 28.64
C ASP A 245 22.94 -2.10 28.44
N GLU A 246 23.57 -1.04 27.91
CA GLU A 246 22.88 0.20 27.55
C GLU A 246 21.80 -0.04 26.48
N LEU A 247 22.16 -0.73 25.39
CA LEU A 247 21.21 -1.04 24.32
C LEU A 247 20.08 -1.96 24.82
N ALA A 248 20.40 -2.94 25.67
CA ALA A 248 19.38 -3.81 26.26
C ALA A 248 18.40 -3.05 27.17
N LYS A 249 18.83 -1.97 27.85
CA LYS A 249 17.93 -1.09 28.61
C LYS A 249 16.96 -0.35 27.69
N VAL A 250 17.43 0.14 26.55
CA VAL A 250 16.61 0.87 25.57
C VAL A 250 15.54 -0.04 24.97
N VAL A 251 15.89 -1.29 24.65
CA VAL A 251 15.02 -2.20 23.89
C VAL A 251 14.06 -3.01 24.78
N ASN A 252 14.28 -3.03 26.10
CA ASN A 252 13.49 -3.83 27.02
C ASN A 252 12.01 -3.38 27.11
N TRP A 253 11.11 -4.09 26.44
CA TRP A 253 9.66 -3.84 26.48
C TRP A 253 8.97 -4.31 27.78
N ASN A 254 9.68 -5.03 28.65
CA ASN A 254 9.17 -5.42 29.97
C ASN A 254 9.97 -4.73 31.09
N PRO A 255 9.64 -3.47 31.44
CA PRO A 255 10.39 -2.69 32.41
C PRO A 255 10.16 -3.11 33.87
N LYS A 256 9.18 -3.97 34.16
CA LYS A 256 8.87 -4.41 35.53
C LYS A 256 9.96 -5.38 36.02
N GLY A 257 10.88 -4.86 36.82
CA GLY A 257 11.89 -5.64 37.53
C GLY A 257 11.28 -6.42 38.70
N GLY A 258 10.90 -7.66 38.44
CA GLY A 258 10.47 -8.64 39.45
C GLY A 258 11.10 -10.01 39.17
N ALA A 259 10.98 -10.93 40.14
CA ALA A 259 11.51 -12.29 40.05
C ALA A 259 11.04 -12.97 38.75
N THR A 260 11.98 -13.60 38.04
CA THR A 260 11.68 -14.35 36.80
C THR A 260 10.65 -15.44 37.08
N PRO A 261 9.58 -15.57 36.27
CA PRO A 261 8.58 -16.61 36.45
C PRO A 261 9.28 -17.97 36.38
N THR A 262 9.32 -18.67 37.50
CA THR A 262 9.77 -20.06 37.55
C THR A 262 8.61 -20.88 37.01
N ASN A 263 8.65 -21.32 35.75
CA ASN A 263 7.66 -22.27 35.26
C ASN A 263 7.87 -23.60 35.99
N PRO A 264 6.93 -24.05 36.85
CA PRO A 264 7.01 -25.40 37.39
C PRO A 264 6.70 -26.36 36.26
N SER A 265 7.56 -27.36 36.10
CA SER A 265 7.30 -28.55 35.29
C SER A 265 5.92 -29.11 35.65
N SER A 266 5.14 -29.41 34.62
CA SER A 266 3.93 -30.21 34.72
C SER A 266 4.28 -31.64 35.13
N ASP A 267 4.43 -31.86 36.43
CA ASP A 267 4.18 -33.12 37.10
C ASP A 267 3.32 -32.79 38.33
N GLU A 268 2.06 -33.22 38.29
CA GLU A 268 1.00 -33.05 39.29
C GLU A 268 1.34 -33.71 40.68
N PRO A 269 0.46 -33.67 41.70
CA PRO A 269 -0.15 -32.50 42.36
C PRO A 269 -0.03 -32.66 43.91
N ASN A 270 0.21 -31.61 44.70
CA ASN A 270 -0.41 -31.58 46.03
C ASN A 270 -0.34 -30.25 46.77
N SER A 271 -1.54 -29.78 47.10
CA SER A 271 -1.95 -29.22 48.40
C SER A 271 -0.94 -28.34 49.15
N ARG A 272 -1.27 -27.05 49.29
CA ARG A 272 -1.60 -26.46 50.60
C ARG A 272 -2.21 -25.07 50.45
N LEU A 273 -3.27 -24.90 51.24
CA LEU A 273 -4.20 -23.78 51.40
C LEU A 273 -3.53 -22.41 51.68
N PRO A 274 -4.27 -21.30 51.49
CA PRO A 274 -3.72 -19.94 51.45
C PRO A 274 -3.39 -19.41 52.85
N LYS A 275 -2.49 -18.43 52.93
CA LYS A 275 -2.31 -17.60 54.13
C LYS A 275 -2.66 -16.13 53.85
N PRO A 276 -3.22 -15.43 54.85
CA PRO A 276 -4.11 -14.30 54.64
C PRO A 276 -3.38 -12.95 54.58
N SER A 277 -4.05 -11.99 53.96
CA SER A 277 -3.64 -10.59 53.84
C SER A 277 -3.64 -9.87 55.20
N PRO A 278 -2.63 -9.05 55.52
CA PRO A 278 -2.74 -8.04 56.57
C PRO A 278 -3.15 -6.69 55.97
N ASN A 279 -4.39 -6.29 56.23
CA ASN A 279 -4.81 -4.89 56.19
C ASN A 279 -3.98 -4.07 57.19
N ASN A 280 -3.49 -2.91 56.77
CA ASN A 280 -3.31 -1.77 57.65
C ASN A 280 -3.29 -0.47 56.83
N TYR A 281 -4.37 0.30 56.93
CA TYR A 281 -4.38 1.74 56.67
C TYR A 281 -3.91 2.49 57.92
N PRO A 282 -3.34 3.68 57.76
CA PRO A 282 -3.76 4.80 58.59
C PRO A 282 -4.25 6.00 57.75
N ASN A 283 -5.45 6.47 58.11
CA ASN A 283 -5.90 7.87 58.05
C ASN A 283 -4.84 8.80 58.70
N SER A 284 -4.68 10.09 58.42
CA SER A 284 -5.56 11.12 57.86
C SER A 284 -4.70 12.34 57.47
N LEU A 285 -5.02 12.98 56.34
CA LEU A 285 -4.56 14.33 56.00
C LEU A 285 -5.45 15.35 56.71
N ASN A 286 -4.83 16.23 57.51
CA ASN A 286 -5.40 17.52 57.88
C ASN A 286 -5.23 18.48 56.70
N LEU A 287 -6.32 19.05 56.21
CA LEU A 287 -6.31 20.39 55.62
C LEU A 287 -7.57 21.10 56.08
N GLU A 288 -7.36 22.14 56.88
CA GLU A 288 -8.36 23.13 57.24
C GLU A 288 -8.67 24.03 56.03
N ASP A 289 -9.86 24.62 56.11
CA ASP A 289 -10.26 25.91 55.53
C ASP A 289 -11.00 25.90 54.18
N ALA A 290 -12.33 25.93 54.29
CA ALA A 290 -13.19 26.87 53.58
C ALA A 290 -14.58 26.84 54.24
N GLY A 291 -14.85 27.83 55.08
CA GLY A 291 -16.18 28.08 55.63
C GLY A 291 -17.10 28.71 54.60
N ASP A 292 -18.33 28.22 54.53
CA ASP A 292 -19.52 29.00 54.20
C ASP A 292 -20.77 28.19 54.59
N GLY A 293 -21.67 28.75 55.40
CA GLY A 293 -22.94 28.09 55.66
C GLY A 293 -23.66 28.40 56.99
N LEU A 294 -24.47 29.45 56.92
CA LEU A 294 -25.83 29.55 57.48
C LEU A 294 -26.01 29.96 58.95
N ASP A 295 -26.25 31.27 59.09
CA ASP A 295 -27.16 31.88 60.05
C ASP A 295 -28.50 31.13 60.13
N SER A 296 -28.91 30.81 61.35
CA SER A 296 -30.32 30.61 61.70
C SER A 296 -30.62 31.34 63.00
N GLU A 297 -31.76 32.05 62.98
CA GLU A 297 -32.50 32.66 64.09
C GLU A 297 -32.14 34.10 64.50
N ILE A 298 -32.92 35.05 63.96
CA ILE A 298 -33.32 36.26 64.66
C ILE A 298 -34.82 36.16 64.94
N PRO A 299 -35.27 36.32 66.19
CA PRO A 299 -36.59 36.85 66.49
C PRO A 299 -36.50 38.28 67.05
N PHE A 300 -37.43 39.10 66.56
CA PHE A 300 -37.96 40.40 67.02
C PHE A 300 -37.79 41.56 66.03
#